data_AF-A0AB35IQS2-F1
#
_entry.id   AF-A0AB35IQS2-F1
#
_cell.length_a   1.000
_cell.length_b   1.000
_cell.length_c   1.000
_cell.angle_alpha   90.00
_cell.angle_beta   90.00
_cell.angle_gamma   90.00
#
_symmetry.space_group_name_H-M   'P 1'
#
loop_
_entity.id
_entity.type
_entity.pdbx_description
1 polymer ?
#
loop_
_entity_poly.entity_id
_entity_poly.type
_entity_poly.pdbx_seq_one_letter_code
_entity_poly.pdbx_strand_id
1 'polypeptide(L)'
;VGDFYLKETKAPAGYRLLEDPIKISLKNVNGKFTFFVNDKEIKEDDKNNSLTLENGLYTGNLTVINSRGSILPATGSPMTIVLTGAGILCLLISIKRGKNNDEE
;
A
#
# COMPACT_ATOMS: atom_id res chain seq x y z
N VAL A 1 -29.64 12.41 7.49
CA VAL A 1 -29.03 11.08 7.19
C VAL A 1 -28.62 11.12 5.73
N GLY A 2 -27.40 10.66 5.40
CA GLY A 2 -26.90 10.73 4.03
C GLY A 2 -25.52 10.08 3.88
N ASP A 3 -25.20 9.71 2.64
CA ASP A 3 -23.95 9.08 2.26
C ASP A 3 -23.11 10.09 1.44
N PHE A 4 -21.85 10.23 1.82
CA PHE A 4 -20.87 11.14 1.24
C PHE A 4 -19.62 10.37 0.86
N TYR A 5 -18.88 10.88 -0.13
CA TYR A 5 -17.67 10.24 -0.64
C TYR A 5 -16.53 11.24 -0.64
N LEU A 6 -15.43 10.91 0.02
CA LEU A 6 -14.18 11.65 -0.03
C LEU A 6 -13.25 10.98 -1.04
N LYS A 7 -13.00 11.65 -2.16
CA LYS A 7 -12.06 11.20 -3.19
C LYS A 7 -10.79 12.04 -3.12
N GLU A 8 -9.64 11.38 -2.92
CA GLU A 8 -8.34 12.05 -3.05
C GLU A 8 -8.12 12.41 -4.52
N THR A 9 -7.89 13.69 -4.83
CA THR A 9 -7.68 14.15 -6.21
C THR A 9 -6.21 14.18 -6.60
N LYS A 10 -5.32 14.31 -5.61
CA LYS A 10 -3.88 14.41 -5.81
C LYS A 10 -3.15 13.87 -4.58
N ALA A 11 -2.31 12.86 -4.80
CA ALA A 11 -1.44 12.32 -3.76
C ALA A 11 -0.17 13.19 -3.57
N PRO A 12 0.38 13.21 -2.35
CA PRO A 12 1.71 13.77 -2.10
C PRO A 12 2.81 13.06 -2.89
N ALA A 13 3.94 13.75 -3.11
CA ALA A 13 5.09 13.16 -3.80
C ALA A 13 5.62 11.91 -3.07
N GLY A 14 5.82 10.82 -3.82
CA GLY A 14 6.32 9.54 -3.28
C GLY A 14 5.26 8.62 -2.66
N TYR A 15 3.98 9.00 -2.70
CA TYR A 15 2.84 8.19 -2.26
C TYR A 15 1.95 7.80 -3.45
N ARG A 16 1.18 6.72 -3.32
CA ARG A 16 0.24 6.26 -4.34
C ARG A 16 -1.05 7.08 -4.25
N LEU A 17 -1.78 7.33 -5.33
CA LEU A 17 -3.11 7.91 -5.19
C LEU A 17 -4.09 6.88 -4.63
N LEU A 18 -4.94 7.27 -3.67
CA LEU A 18 -6.06 6.43 -3.24
C LEU A 18 -7.03 6.25 -4.42
N GLU A 19 -7.13 5.01 -4.93
CA GLU A 19 -8.04 4.68 -6.03
C GLU A 19 -9.50 4.63 -5.55
N ASP A 20 -9.71 4.04 -4.37
CA ASP A 20 -11.03 3.88 -3.78
C ASP A 20 -11.45 5.12 -2.97
N PRO A 21 -12.61 5.73 -3.26
CA PRO A 21 -13.12 6.82 -2.45
C PRO A 21 -13.51 6.34 -1.05
N ILE A 22 -13.26 7.17 -0.05
CA ILE A 22 -13.65 6.89 1.33
C ILE A 22 -15.13 7.21 1.50
N LYS A 23 -15.93 6.22 1.87
CA LYS A 23 -17.36 6.39 2.12
C LYS A 23 -17.58 6.90 3.54
N ILE A 24 -18.30 8.01 3.68
CA ILE A 24 -18.72 8.60 4.95
C ILE A 24 -20.23 8.53 5.01
N SER A 25 -20.80 7.77 5.94
CA SER A 25 -22.26 7.66 6.11
C SER A 25 -22.68 8.29 7.44
N LEU A 26 -23.65 9.20 7.39
CA LEU A 26 -24.28 9.78 8.58
C LEU A 26 -25.62 9.10 8.79
N LYS A 27 -25.72 8.27 9.83
CA LYS A 27 -26.95 7.53 10.18
C LYS A 27 -27.49 8.00 11.52
N ASN A 28 -28.81 7.89 11.67
CA ASN A 28 -29.44 8.05 12.97
C ASN A 28 -29.62 6.65 13.55
N VAL A 29 -28.92 6.36 14.64
CA VAL A 29 -29.03 5.10 15.37
C VAL A 29 -29.55 5.43 16.76
N ASN A 30 -30.75 4.93 17.09
CA ASN A 30 -31.37 5.14 18.40
C ASN A 30 -31.54 6.62 18.80
N GLY A 31 -31.75 7.53 17.85
CA GLY A 31 -31.89 8.97 18.11
C GLY A 31 -30.56 9.74 18.22
N LYS A 32 -29.42 9.05 18.19
CA LYS A 32 -28.08 9.65 18.12
C LYS A 32 -27.57 9.64 16.68
N PHE A 33 -26.99 10.73 16.22
CA PHE A 33 -26.26 10.75 14.95
C PHE A 33 -24.93 10.03 15.11
N THR A 34 -24.72 8.99 14.30
CA THR A 34 -23.49 8.20 14.26
C THR A 34 -22.85 8.28 12.88
N PHE A 35 -21.52 8.37 12.85
CA PHE A 35 -20.74 8.45 11.63
C PHE A 35 -20.08 7.10 11.34
N PHE A 36 -20.17 6.69 10.10
CA PHE A 36 -19.53 5.48 9.58
C PHE A 36 -18.51 5.88 8.53
N VAL A 37 -17.30 5.36 8.64
CA VAL A 37 -16.23 5.52 7.64
C VAL A 37 -15.93 4.14 7.07
N ASN A 38 -16.12 3.95 5.75
CA ASN A 38 -16.00 2.65 5.08
C ASN A 38 -16.78 1.55 5.83
N ASP A 39 -18.02 1.86 6.19
CA ASP A 39 -18.95 1.01 6.95
C ASP A 39 -18.50 0.64 8.38
N LYS A 40 -17.37 1.18 8.87
CA LYS A 40 -16.94 1.08 10.26
C LYS A 40 -17.50 2.26 11.07
N GLU A 41 -18.22 1.96 12.13
CA GLU A 41 -18.68 2.97 13.11
C GLU A 41 -17.48 3.61 13.80
N ILE A 42 -17.43 4.94 13.82
CA ILE A 42 -16.41 5.69 14.56
C ILE A 42 -16.91 5.94 15.97
N LYS A 43 -16.08 5.58 16.96
CA LYS A 43 -16.35 5.85 18.38
C LYS A 43 -15.45 6.98 18.88
N GLU A 44 -15.82 7.55 20.02
CA GLU A 44 -15.10 8.70 20.61
C GLU A 44 -13.64 8.35 20.99
N ASP A 45 -13.32 7.05 21.16
CA ASP A 45 -12.02 6.52 21.60
C ASP A 45 -11.19 5.86 20.47
N ASP A 46 -11.55 6.03 19.20
CA ASP A 46 -10.70 5.55 18.10
C ASP A 46 -9.47 6.49 17.98
N LYS A 47 -8.26 5.95 18.15
CA LYS A 47 -7.00 6.73 18.05
C LYS A 47 -6.82 7.50 16.74
N ASN A 48 -7.42 7.01 15.66
CA ASN A 48 -7.24 7.56 14.31
C ASN A 48 -8.43 8.39 13.86
N ASN A 49 -9.61 8.17 14.44
CA ASN A 49 -10.88 8.73 14.00
C ASN A 49 -11.68 9.08 15.25
N SER A 50 -12.14 10.32 15.41
CA SER A 50 -12.89 10.72 16.60
C SER A 50 -14.14 11.50 16.22
N LEU A 51 -15.16 11.40 17.05
CA LEU A 51 -16.38 12.18 16.96
C LEU A 51 -16.52 12.96 18.25
N THR A 52 -16.62 14.28 18.14
CA THR A 52 -16.88 15.17 19.27
C THR A 52 -18.21 15.89 19.06
N LEU A 53 -18.93 16.10 20.15
CA LEU A 53 -20.12 16.93 20.20
C LEU A 53 -19.77 18.18 21.00
N GLU A 54 -19.61 19.31 20.31
CA GLU A 54 -19.31 20.59 20.94
C GLU A 54 -20.38 21.59 20.54
N ASN A 55 -21.01 22.23 21.52
CA ASN A 55 -22.05 23.26 21.32
C ASN A 55 -23.23 22.83 20.41
N GLY A 56 -23.58 21.54 20.41
CA GLY A 56 -24.66 20.99 19.58
C GLY A 56 -24.27 20.72 18.13
N LEU A 57 -23.00 20.92 17.76
CA LEU A 57 -22.44 20.59 16.45
C LEU A 57 -21.63 19.29 16.55
N TYR A 58 -21.92 18.34 15.66
CA TYR A 58 -21.13 17.12 15.52
C TYR A 58 -19.90 17.40 14.66
N THR A 59 -18.72 17.30 15.27
CA THR A 59 -17.43 17.43 14.58
C THR A 59 -16.76 16.06 14.51
N GLY A 60 -16.41 15.62 13.30
CA GLY A 60 -15.70 14.36 13.09
C GLY A 60 -14.27 14.59 12.59
N ASN A 61 -13.29 14.02 13.28
CA ASN A 61 -11.91 13.94 12.83
C ASN A 61 -11.65 12.60 12.16
N LEU A 62 -11.08 12.63 10.94
CA LEU A 62 -10.74 11.45 10.14
C LEU A 62 -9.27 11.54 9.72
N THR A 63 -8.48 10.55 10.11
CA THR A 63 -7.11 10.39 9.58
C THR A 63 -7.13 9.52 8.33
N VAL A 64 -6.74 10.08 7.19
CA VAL A 64 -6.57 9.35 5.93
C VAL A 64 -5.09 9.00 5.76
N ILE A 65 -4.79 7.71 5.66
CA ILE A 65 -3.41 7.21 5.50
C ILE A 65 -3.21 6.82 4.04
N ASN A 66 -2.21 7.42 3.41
CA ASN A 66 -1.82 7.08 2.06
C ASN A 66 -0.59 6.15 2.06
N SER A 67 -0.60 5.11 1.21
CA SER A 67 0.48 4.13 1.12
C SER A 67 1.47 4.50 0.00
N ARG A 68 2.73 4.13 0.17
CA ARG A 68 3.71 4.22 -0.92
C ARG A 68 3.54 3.00 -1.83
N GLY A 69 3.78 3.18 -3.13
CA GLY A 69 3.90 2.03 -4.03
C GLY A 69 5.05 1.10 -3.58
N SER A 70 4.95 -0.19 -3.90
CA SER A 70 6.07 -1.10 -3.72
C SER A 70 7.25 -0.63 -4.57
N ILE A 71 8.28 -0.14 -3.89
CA ILE A 71 9.62 -0.07 -4.47
C ILE A 71 10.16 -1.49 -4.50
N LEU A 72 10.58 -1.97 -5.67
CA LEU A 72 11.33 -3.21 -5.74
C LEU A 72 12.57 -3.03 -4.85
N PRO A 73 12.82 -3.95 -3.89
CA PRO A 73 14.06 -3.88 -3.13
C PRO A 73 15.22 -3.93 -4.13
N ALA A 74 16.33 -3.29 -3.81
CA ALA A 74 17.55 -3.44 -4.61
C ALA A 74 17.87 -4.95 -4.69
N THR A 75 17.64 -5.55 -5.85
CA THR A 75 17.81 -6.99 -6.04
C THR A 75 19.27 -7.27 -6.37
N GLY A 76 19.92 -8.05 -5.50
CA GLY A 76 21.28 -8.53 -5.68
C GLY A 76 22.34 -7.56 -5.17
N SER A 77 23.40 -8.12 -4.59
CA SER A 77 24.64 -7.38 -4.39
C SER A 77 25.42 -7.37 -5.71
N PRO A 78 26.40 -6.48 -5.89
CA PRO A 78 27.29 -6.53 -7.06
C PRO A 78 27.93 -7.91 -7.31
N MET A 79 28.06 -8.74 -6.25
CA MET A 79 28.56 -10.12 -6.35
C MET A 79 27.65 -11.04 -7.17
N THR A 80 26.34 -10.75 -7.26
CA THR A 80 25.42 -11.55 -8.09
C THR A 80 25.81 -11.50 -9.56
N ILE A 81 26.23 -10.33 -10.06
CA ILE A 81 26.71 -10.17 -11.45
C ILE A 81 27.94 -11.05 -11.69
N VAL A 82 28.87 -11.06 -10.73
CA VAL A 82 30.09 -11.88 -10.80
C VAL A 82 29.74 -13.38 -10.78
N LEU A 83 28.86 -13.81 -9.89
CA LEU A 83 28.47 -15.21 -9.74
C LEU A 83 27.76 -15.73 -10.99
N THR A 84 26.83 -14.96 -11.56
CA THR A 84 26.16 -15.33 -12.81
C THR A 84 27.16 -15.40 -13.96
N GLY A 85 28.08 -14.44 -14.06
CA GLY A 85 29.15 -14.47 -15.07
C GLY A 85 30.06 -15.69 -14.93
N ALA A 86 30.50 -16.02 -13.71
CA ALA A 86 31.31 -17.19 -13.43
C ALA A 86 30.56 -18.51 -13.74
N GLY A 87 29.27 -18.59 -13.41
CA GLY A 87 28.43 -19.74 -13.71
C GLY A 87 28.31 -20.00 -15.21
N ILE A 88 28.06 -18.95 -16.00
CA ILE A 88 28.04 -19.03 -17.47
C ILE A 88 29.40 -19.49 -18.00
N LEU A 89 30.50 -18.94 -17.47
CA LEU A 89 31.85 -19.33 -17.89
C LEU A 89 32.16 -20.80 -17.61
N CYS A 90 31.80 -21.31 -16.43
CA CYS A 90 31.95 -22.72 -16.07
C CYS A 90 31.20 -23.64 -17.04
N LEU A 91 29.97 -23.27 -17.42
CA LEU A 91 29.18 -24.05 -18.39
C LEU A 91 29.86 -24.08 -19.77
N LEU A 92 30.39 -22.95 -20.25
CA LEU A 92 31.11 -22.87 -21.53
C LEU A 92 32.38 -23.73 -21.54
N ILE A 93 33.14 -23.71 -20.44
CA ILE A 93 34.35 -24.53 -20.30
C ILE A 93 34.00 -26.02 -20.30
N SER A 94 32.96 -26.43 -19.58
CA SER A 94 32.50 -27.82 -19.54
C SER A 94 32.07 -28.32 -20.92
N ILE A 95 31.31 -27.52 -21.67
CA ILE A 95 30.89 -27.85 -23.03
C ILE A 95 32.12 -27.97 -23.96
N LYS A 96 33.07 -27.04 -23.87
CA LYS A 96 34.30 -27.09 -24.69
C LYS A 96 35.16 -28.32 -24.38
N ARG A 97 35.30 -28.69 -23.10
CA ARG A 97 36.04 -29.91 -22.71
C ARG A 97 35.35 -31.19 -23.17
N GLY A 98 34.01 -31.23 -23.13
CA GLY A 98 33.25 -32.37 -23.67
C GLY A 98 33.53 -32.60 -25.15
N LYS A 99 33.40 -31.54 -25.98
CA LYS A 99 33.64 -31.65 -27.43
C LYS A 99 35.07 -32.03 -27.79
N ASN A 100 36.06 -31.52 -27.06
CA ASN A 100 37.47 -31.84 -27.35
C ASN A 100 37.84 -33.28 -27.01
N ASN A 101 37.14 -33.91 -26.05
CA ASN A 101 37.36 -35.31 -25.69
C ASN A 101 36.67 -36.29 -26.66
N ASP A 102 35.74 -35.80 -27.49
CA ASP A 102 35.06 -36.59 -28.53
C ASP A 102 35.83 -36.57 -29.87
N GLU A 103 36.83 -35.68 -30.01
CA GLU A 103 37.67 -35.52 -31.22
C GLU A 103 39.05 -36.21 -31.10
N GLU A 104 39.34 -36.92 -30.00
CA GLU A 104 40.54 -37.76 -29.77
C GLU A 104 40.21 -39.26 -29.82
#